data_AF-A0A139CG50-F1
#
_entry.id   AF-A0A139CG50-F1
#
_cell.length_a   1.000
_cell.length_b   1.000
_cell.length_c   1.000
_cell.angle_alpha   90.00
_cell.angle_beta   90.00
_cell.angle_gamma   90.00
#
_symmetry.space_group_name_H-M   'P 1'
#
loop_
_entity.id
_entity.type
_entity.pdbx_description
1 polymer ?
#
loop_
_entity_poly.entity_id
_entity_poly.type
_entity_poly.pdbx_seq_one_letter_code
_entity_poly.pdbx_strand_id
1 'polypeptide(L)'
;MNKIEYKRNMKRQKLEGRTALRCIQCGEDDPELIELHHVYGRNNSEETVPLCKNCHFKVTKQQNKLPRKVRSSNASREDNLRFILVSVGALMEGLGKQLRLIGLEADSI
;
A
#
# COMPACT_ATOMS: atom_id res chain seq x y z
N MET A 1 0.14 -4.88 -11.54
CA MET A 1 -0.89 -5.59 -12.36
C MET A 1 -1.16 -4.78 -13.61
N ASN A 2 -1.03 -5.38 -14.78
CA ASN A 2 -1.32 -4.71 -16.07
C ASN A 2 -2.80 -4.22 -16.07
N LYS A 3 -3.09 -3.04 -16.64
CA LYS A 3 -4.46 -2.48 -16.76
C LYS A 3 -5.50 -3.48 -17.28
N ILE A 4 -5.09 -4.42 -18.13
CA ILE A 4 -5.92 -5.47 -18.71
C ILE A 4 -6.19 -6.60 -17.69
N GLU A 5 -5.20 -7.00 -16.90
CA GLU A 5 -5.38 -7.96 -15.79
C GLU A 5 -6.20 -7.36 -14.65
N TYR A 6 -6.05 -6.06 -14.36
CA TYR A 6 -6.89 -5.33 -13.39
C TYR A 6 -8.37 -5.38 -13.80
N LYS A 7 -8.66 -5.11 -15.07
CA LYS A 7 -10.03 -5.20 -15.62
C LYS A 7 -10.59 -6.63 -15.63
N ARG A 8 -9.74 -7.66 -15.79
CA ARG A 8 -10.17 -9.07 -15.73
C ARG A 8 -10.44 -9.53 -14.30
N ASN A 9 -9.59 -9.18 -13.34
CA ASN A 9 -9.81 -9.49 -11.92
C ASN A 9 -11.05 -8.77 -11.37
N MET A 10 -11.29 -7.50 -11.73
CA MET A 10 -12.52 -6.77 -11.41
C MET A 10 -13.78 -7.43 -12.00
N LYS A 11 -13.69 -8.03 -13.19
CA LYS A 11 -14.80 -8.78 -13.81
C LYS A 11 -15.05 -10.12 -13.10
N ARG A 12 -14.00 -10.82 -12.69
CA ARG A 12 -14.10 -12.10 -11.93
C ARG A 12 -14.69 -11.88 -10.53
N GLN A 13 -14.30 -10.80 -9.86
CA GLN A 13 -14.88 -10.38 -8.57
C GLN A 13 -16.37 -9.99 -8.65
N LYS A 14 -16.83 -9.53 -9.82
CA LYS A 14 -18.26 -9.27 -10.12
C LYS A 14 -19.10 -10.53 -10.35
N LEU A 15 -18.48 -11.66 -10.70
CA LEU A 15 -19.15 -12.92 -11.01
C LEU A 15 -19.36 -13.82 -9.78
N GLU A 16 -18.50 -13.70 -8.76
CA GLU A 16 -18.42 -14.66 -7.63
C GLU A 16 -18.96 -14.11 -6.30
N GLY A 17 -19.57 -12.92 -6.29
CA GLY A 17 -20.35 -12.45 -5.14
C GLY A 17 -19.53 -12.05 -3.90
N ARG A 18 -18.64 -11.06 -4.08
CA ARG A 18 -18.02 -10.16 -3.07
C ARG A 18 -16.57 -10.50 -2.66
N THR A 19 -15.64 -9.92 -3.40
CA THR A 19 -14.41 -9.38 -2.79
C THR A 19 -14.30 -7.92 -3.18
N ALA A 20 -14.71 -7.04 -2.26
CA ALA A 20 -14.50 -5.60 -2.42
C ALA A 20 -12.99 -5.31 -2.34
N LEU A 21 -12.49 -4.40 -3.16
CA LEU A 21 -11.12 -3.91 -3.04
C LEU A 21 -11.03 -3.11 -1.74
N ARG A 22 -10.29 -3.63 -0.74
CA ARG A 22 -10.16 -3.00 0.58
C ARG A 22 -8.75 -2.50 0.84
N CYS A 23 -8.63 -1.43 1.61
CA CYS A 23 -7.37 -0.96 2.17
C CYS A 23 -6.75 -2.06 3.04
N ILE A 24 -5.55 -2.51 2.72
CA ILE A 24 -4.89 -3.58 3.50
C ILE A 24 -4.52 -3.16 4.92
N GLN A 25 -4.47 -1.86 5.21
CA GLN A 25 -4.19 -1.36 6.55
C GLN A 25 -5.46 -1.26 7.39
N CYS A 26 -6.48 -0.52 6.96
CA CYS A 26 -7.62 -0.20 7.84
C CYS A 26 -8.95 -0.85 7.42
N GLY A 27 -8.97 -1.65 6.35
CA GLY A 27 -10.18 -2.32 5.88
C GLY A 27 -11.19 -1.43 5.14
N GLU A 28 -10.94 -0.12 5.00
CA GLU A 28 -11.75 0.79 4.17
C GLU A 28 -12.05 0.15 2.81
N ASP A 29 -13.30 0.19 2.39
CA ASP A 29 -13.76 -0.52 1.20
C ASP A 29 -14.56 0.34 0.22
N ASP A 30 -14.67 1.66 0.47
CA ASP A 30 -15.10 2.62 -0.53
C ASP A 30 -14.10 2.67 -1.68
N PRO A 31 -14.46 2.18 -2.88
CA PRO A 31 -13.55 2.13 -4.03
C PRO A 31 -13.09 3.51 -4.49
N GLU A 32 -13.82 4.60 -4.20
CA GLU A 32 -13.42 5.97 -4.52
C GLU A 32 -12.30 6.50 -3.61
N LEU A 33 -12.11 5.85 -2.47
CA LEU A 33 -11.06 6.17 -1.51
C LEU A 33 -9.82 5.28 -1.66
N ILE A 34 -9.87 4.21 -2.45
CA ILE A 34 -8.74 3.28 -2.63
C ILE A 34 -7.80 3.73 -3.76
N GLU A 35 -6.52 3.76 -3.44
CA GLU A 35 -5.41 3.99 -4.36
C GLU A 35 -4.47 2.77 -4.39
N LEU A 36 -3.83 2.53 -5.53
CA LEU A 36 -2.81 1.50 -5.67
C LEU A 36 -1.44 2.06 -5.29
N HIS A 37 -0.95 1.66 -4.12
CA HIS A 37 0.33 2.09 -3.59
C HIS A 37 1.46 1.18 -4.07
N HIS A 38 2.49 1.74 -4.73
CA HIS A 38 3.69 0.99 -5.10
C HIS A 38 4.57 0.70 -3.88
N VAL A 39 4.65 -0.57 -3.48
CA VAL A 39 5.32 -1.00 -2.24
C VAL A 39 6.78 -0.58 -2.18
N TYR A 40 7.49 -0.73 -3.31
CA TYR A 40 8.91 -0.38 -3.44
C TYR A 40 9.16 0.97 -4.11
N GLY A 41 8.09 1.73 -4.38
CA GLY A 41 8.13 2.94 -5.19
C GLY A 41 7.91 2.67 -6.68
N ARG A 42 7.24 3.63 -7.33
CA ARG A 42 6.80 3.52 -8.73
C ARG A 42 7.93 3.28 -9.73
N ASN A 43 9.13 3.79 -9.44
CA ASN A 43 10.28 3.64 -10.34
C ASN A 43 11.06 2.33 -10.11
N ASN A 44 10.77 1.60 -9.03
CA ASN A 44 11.52 0.39 -8.65
C ASN A 44 10.73 -0.90 -8.88
N SER A 45 9.39 -0.86 -8.83
CA SER A 45 8.53 -2.03 -9.07
C SER A 45 7.09 -1.67 -9.40
N GLU A 46 6.45 -2.51 -10.22
CA GLU A 46 5.01 -2.49 -10.52
C GLU A 46 4.16 -3.19 -9.46
N GLU A 47 4.79 -3.68 -8.39
CA GLU A 47 4.10 -4.29 -7.26
C GLU A 47 3.35 -3.24 -6.45
N THR A 48 2.03 -3.43 -6.36
CA THR A 48 1.11 -2.48 -5.73
C THR A 48 0.19 -3.16 -4.75
N VAL A 49 -0.16 -2.45 -3.67
CA VAL A 49 -1.18 -2.85 -2.71
C VAL A 49 -2.28 -1.80 -2.59
N PRO A 50 -3.54 -2.18 -2.32
CA PRO A 50 -4.62 -1.22 -2.11
C PRO A 50 -4.49 -0.54 -0.75
N LEU A 51 -4.47 0.79 -0.74
CA LEU A 51 -4.55 1.62 0.45
C LEU A 51 -5.64 2.68 0.27
N CYS A 52 -6.37 3.01 1.33
CA CYS A 52 -7.21 4.20 1.29
C CYS A 52 -6.34 5.46 1.27
N LYS A 53 -6.85 6.56 0.73
CA LYS A 53 -6.16 7.87 0.65
C LYS A 53 -5.49 8.28 1.96
N ASN A 54 -6.15 8.03 3.10
CA ASN A 54 -5.60 8.35 4.42
C ASN A 54 -4.38 7.48 4.79
N CYS A 55 -4.47 6.17 4.57
CA CYS A 55 -3.36 5.24 4.81
C CYS A 55 -2.21 5.47 3.81
N HIS A 56 -2.56 5.69 2.54
CA HIS A 56 -1.60 6.03 1.50
C HIS A 56 -0.82 7.30 1.87
N PHE A 57 -1.52 8.36 2.28
CA PHE A 57 -0.90 9.60 2.72
C PHE A 57 0.08 9.41 3.89
N LYS A 58 -0.24 8.55 4.87
CA LYS A 58 0.67 8.27 6.00
C LYS A 58 1.98 7.66 5.53
N VAL A 59 1.93 6.72 4.60
CA VAL A 59 3.14 6.11 3.99
C VAL A 59 3.92 7.16 3.20
N THR A 60 3.24 7.92 2.33
CA THR A 60 3.87 9.00 1.55
C THR A 60 4.49 10.08 2.42
N LYS A 61 3.89 10.40 3.58
CA LYS A 61 4.44 11.34 4.55
C LYS A 61 5.78 10.86 5.10
N GLN A 62 5.95 9.57 5.37
CA GLN A 62 7.24 9.01 5.79
C GLN A 62 8.26 9.03 4.65
N GLN A 63 7.85 8.66 3.43
CA GLN A 63 8.69 8.76 2.23
C GLN A 63 9.20 10.20 2.03
N ASN A 64 8.33 11.20 2.18
CA ASN A 64 8.66 12.61 1.98
C ASN A 64 9.66 13.18 3.00
N LYS A 65 9.94 12.49 4.10
CA LYS A 65 11.06 12.85 5.00
C LYS A 65 12.42 12.62 4.35
N LEU A 66 12.50 11.78 3.32
CA LEU A 66 13.72 11.60 2.55
C LEU A 66 13.96 12.79 1.61
N PRO A 67 15.24 13.22 1.44
CA PRO A 67 15.59 14.27 0.50
C PRO A 67 15.09 13.96 -0.93
N ARG A 68 14.74 14.99 -1.70
CA ARG A 68 14.22 14.83 -3.08
C ARG A 68 15.14 13.98 -3.97
N LYS A 69 16.47 14.10 -3.82
CA LYS A 69 17.45 13.30 -4.57
C LYS A 69 17.25 11.79 -4.38
N VAL A 70 16.91 11.37 -3.16
CA VAL A 70 16.71 9.96 -2.78
C VAL A 70 15.44 9.38 -3.41
N ARG A 71 14.47 10.26 -3.72
CA ARG A 71 13.17 9.90 -4.29
C ARG A 71 13.09 10.07 -5.81
N SER A 72 14.21 10.45 -6.43
CA SER A 72 14.25 10.73 -7.87
C SER A 72 14.31 9.44 -8.68
N SER A 73 13.88 9.48 -9.93
CA SER A 73 14.02 8.35 -10.87
C SER A 73 15.48 7.98 -11.16
N ASN A 74 16.40 8.91 -10.93
CA ASN A 74 17.84 8.75 -11.20
C ASN A 74 18.64 8.57 -9.90
N ALA A 75 17.97 8.18 -8.81
CA ALA A 75 18.61 7.94 -7.53
C ALA A 75 19.63 6.78 -7.64
N SER A 76 20.72 6.89 -6.88
CA SER A 76 21.73 5.83 -6.82
C SER A 76 21.11 4.54 -6.25
N ARG A 77 21.79 3.40 -6.45
CA ARG A 77 21.37 2.13 -5.84
C ARG A 77 21.20 2.23 -4.32
N GLU A 78 22.12 2.92 -3.65
CA GLU A 78 22.08 3.15 -2.21
C GLU A 78 20.86 3.99 -1.81
N ASP A 79 20.60 5.07 -2.53
CA ASP A 79 19.44 5.94 -2.26
C ASP A 79 18.11 5.22 -2.55
N ASN A 80 18.05 4.38 -3.60
CA ASN A 80 16.88 3.53 -3.85
C ASN A 80 16.63 2.54 -2.71
N LEU A 81 17.69 1.91 -2.18
CA LEU A 81 17.56 1.02 -1.02
C LEU A 81 17.02 1.78 0.20
N ARG A 82 17.53 2.99 0.46
CA ARG A 82 17.02 3.86 1.55
C ARG A 82 15.54 4.19 1.37
N PHE A 83 15.13 4.53 0.15
CA PHE A 83 13.73 4.79 -0.17
C PHE A 83 12.82 3.56 0.07
N ILE A 84 13.26 2.40 -0.39
CA ILE A 84 12.53 1.14 -0.24
C ILE A 84 12.35 0.80 1.24
N LEU A 85 13.42 0.89 2.03
CA LEU A 85 13.38 0.58 3.47
C LEU A 85 12.39 1.48 4.22
N VAL A 86 12.37 2.79 3.92
CA VAL A 86 11.39 3.71 4.51
C VAL A 86 9.97 3.40 4.06
N SER A 87 9.77 3.08 2.77
CA SER A 87 8.45 2.78 2.20
C SER A 87 7.84 1.52 2.84
N VAL A 88 8.60 0.42 2.85
CA VAL A 88 8.18 -0.86 3.43
C VAL A 88 8.00 -0.71 4.95
N GLY A 89 8.93 -0.06 5.64
CA GLY A 89 8.83 0.17 7.08
C GLY A 89 7.57 0.94 7.48
N ALA A 90 7.23 2.01 6.75
CA ALA A 90 6.02 2.79 6.99
C ALA A 90 4.73 1.98 6.71
N LEU A 91 4.74 1.13 5.68
CA LEU A 91 3.63 0.22 5.40
C LEU A 91 3.45 -0.79 6.54
N MET A 92 4.55 -1.42 6.97
CA MET A 92 4.58 -2.40 8.07
C MET A 92 4.16 -1.79 9.40
N GLU A 93 4.51 -0.53 9.68
CA GLU A 93 4.06 0.17 10.89
C GLU A 93 2.53 0.23 10.97
N GLY A 94 1.87 0.59 9.87
CA GLY A 94 0.41 0.66 9.82
C GLY A 94 -0.24 -0.72 9.93
N LEU A 95 0.31 -1.73 9.25
CA LEU A 95 -0.16 -3.11 9.39
C LEU A 95 0.03 -3.63 10.82
N GLY A 96 1.19 -3.41 11.41
CA GLY A 96 1.51 -3.81 12.78
C GLY A 96 0.60 -3.15 13.81
N LYS A 97 0.21 -1.87 13.60
CA LYS A 97 -0.79 -1.21 14.45
C LYS A 97 -2.13 -1.95 14.42
N GLN A 98 -2.54 -2.39 13.24
CA GLN A 98 -3.84 -3.01 13.02
C GLN A 98 -3.87 -4.43 13.57
N LEU A 99 -2.81 -5.20 13.35
CA LEU A 99 -2.62 -6.50 13.98
C LEU A 99 -2.69 -6.42 15.52
N ARG A 100 -2.09 -5.39 16.12
CA ARG A 100 -2.18 -5.17 17.57
C ARG A 100 -3.59 -4.82 18.02
N LEU A 101 -4.30 -3.95 17.30
CA LEU A 101 -5.69 -3.60 17.64
C LEU A 101 -6.60 -4.82 17.59
N ILE A 102 -6.54 -5.58 16.49
CA ILE A 102 -7.29 -6.82 16.34
C ILE A 102 -6.95 -7.80 17.45
N GLY A 103 -5.67 -7.98 17.79
CA GLY A 103 -5.25 -8.88 18.85
C GLY A 103 -5.67 -8.45 20.26
N LEU A 104 -5.90 -7.16 20.50
CA LEU A 104 -6.39 -6.62 21.77
C LEU A 104 -7.93 -6.65 21.87
N GLU A 105 -8.61 -6.49 20.74
CA GLU A 105 -10.08 -6.53 20.63
C GLU A 105 -10.63 -7.94 20.42
N ALA A 106 -9.77 -8.91 20.10
CA ALA A 106 -10.14 -10.31 20.08
C ALA A 106 -10.38 -10.79 21.52
N ASP A 107 -11.63 -10.69 21.97
CA ASP A 107 -12.09 -11.47 23.11
C ASP A 107 -11.75 -12.93 22.84
N SER A 108 -11.13 -13.57 23.85
CA SER A 108 -10.70 -14.98 23.83
C SER A 108 -11.71 -15.85 23.08
N ILE A 109 -11.34 -16.29 21.87
CA ILE A 109 -12.10 -17.27 21.08
C ILE A 109 -12.25 -18.55 21.90
#